data_AF-A0A485KP46-F1
#
_entry.id   AF-A0A485KP46-F1
#
_cell.length_a   1.000
_cell.length_b   1.000
_cell.length_c   1.000
_cell.angle_alpha   90.00
_cell.angle_beta   90.00
_cell.angle_gamma   90.00
#
_symmetry.space_group_name_H-M   'P 1'
#
loop_
_entity.id
_entity.type
_entity.pdbx_description
1 polymer ?
#
loop_
_entity_poly.entity_id
_entity_poly.type
_entity_poly.pdbx_seq_one_letter_code
_entity_poly.pdbx_strand_id
1 'polypeptide(L)'
;MDLMMRLKGGHAFKAISEEFRAREQLLGGEGLYLSDFVEIMLKGLPKAKTIKEKYETVSGLVDLFNDIDINGDGTLEFNEFTSYCVDAGMVATRERVTPMKYQYVKDKDYIDRTTQGAGIEKIKWFPELKRAIVIETKSNSVKVYPPDFKTVQEVFAASVSLSTQNGPLDVENCFQKTSFTNDLDLLQHLTLP
;
A
#
# COMPACT_ATOMS: atom_id res chain seq x y z
N MET A 1 -21.11 -3.61 -12.10
CA MET A 1 -21.86 -4.45 -11.13
C MET A 1 -20.94 -4.60 -9.94
N ASP A 2 -21.30 -4.02 -8.80
CA ASP A 2 -20.43 -3.98 -7.63
C ASP A 2 -20.07 -5.40 -7.18
N LEU A 3 -18.80 -5.62 -6.83
CA LEU A 3 -18.31 -6.92 -6.42
C LEU A 3 -19.08 -7.44 -5.19
N MET A 4 -19.45 -6.50 -4.32
CA MET A 4 -20.31 -6.69 -3.18
C MET A 4 -21.74 -7.16 -3.51
N MET A 5 -22.29 -6.76 -4.67
CA MET A 5 -23.59 -7.27 -5.15
C MET A 5 -23.52 -8.68 -5.76
N ARG A 6 -22.32 -9.18 -6.08
CA ARG A 6 -22.10 -10.52 -6.64
C ARG A 6 -21.95 -11.60 -5.55
N LEU A 7 -21.72 -11.19 -4.30
CA LEU A 7 -21.75 -12.08 -3.15
C LEU A 7 -23.18 -12.58 -2.94
N LYS A 8 -23.39 -13.90 -3.05
CA LYS A 8 -24.73 -14.52 -3.02
C LYS A 8 -25.39 -14.42 -1.64
N GLY A 9 -25.98 -13.27 -1.34
CA GLY A 9 -26.85 -13.04 -0.17
C GLY A 9 -26.16 -13.18 1.20
N GLY A 10 -26.90 -12.82 2.26
CA GLY A 10 -26.37 -12.75 3.63
C GLY A 10 -25.75 -14.03 4.17
N HIS A 11 -26.06 -15.21 3.61
CA HIS A 11 -25.45 -16.48 4.02
C HIS A 11 -24.01 -16.63 3.52
N ALA A 12 -23.72 -16.28 2.27
CA ALA A 12 -22.35 -16.33 1.74
C ALA A 12 -21.46 -15.31 2.45
N PHE A 13 -22.03 -14.13 2.73
CA PHE A 13 -21.36 -13.09 3.49
C PHE A 13 -21.03 -13.51 4.92
N LYS A 14 -21.97 -14.18 5.61
CA LYS A 14 -21.75 -14.70 6.97
C LYS A 14 -20.61 -15.72 7.00
N ALA A 15 -20.58 -16.65 6.05
CA ALA A 15 -19.51 -17.64 5.93
C ALA A 15 -18.14 -16.98 5.68
N ILE A 16 -18.08 -15.96 4.80
CA ILE A 16 -16.87 -15.18 4.56
C ILE A 16 -16.41 -14.45 5.83
N SER A 17 -17.34 -13.84 6.57
CA SER A 17 -17.02 -13.11 7.80
C SER A 17 -16.48 -14.04 8.89
N GLU A 18 -17.05 -15.24 9.03
CA GLU A 18 -16.57 -16.26 9.96
C GLU A 18 -15.17 -16.78 9.58
N GLU A 19 -14.94 -17.05 8.28
CA GLU A 19 -13.64 -17.49 7.76
C GLU A 19 -12.57 -16.40 7.94
N PHE A 20 -12.92 -15.15 7.64
CA PHE A 20 -12.05 -13.99 7.84
C PHE A 20 -11.58 -13.91 9.29
N ARG A 21 -12.52 -13.96 10.23
CA ARG A 21 -12.23 -13.87 11.66
C ARG A 21 -11.36 -15.03 12.15
N ALA A 22 -11.62 -16.24 11.67
CA ALA A 22 -10.83 -17.41 12.03
C ALA A 22 -9.37 -17.29 11.52
N ARG A 23 -9.20 -16.76 10.30
CA ARG A 23 -7.90 -16.57 9.67
C ARG A 23 -7.08 -15.47 10.35
N GLU A 24 -7.70 -14.34 10.67
CA GLU A 24 -7.09 -13.25 11.44
C GLU A 24 -6.61 -13.74 12.82
N GLN A 25 -7.45 -14.52 13.51
CA GLN A 25 -7.10 -15.07 14.83
C GLN A 25 -5.92 -16.06 14.77
N LEU A 26 -5.78 -16.79 13.65
CA LEU A 26 -4.64 -17.68 13.40
C LEU A 26 -3.34 -16.91 13.14
N LEU A 27 -3.43 -15.72 12.55
CA LEU A 27 -2.29 -14.82 12.32
C LEU A 27 -1.94 -13.96 13.54
N GLY A 28 -2.59 -14.18 14.68
CA GLY A 28 -2.31 -13.44 15.92
C GLY A 28 -3.04 -12.10 16.03
N GLY A 29 -4.00 -11.81 15.14
CA GLY A 29 -4.80 -10.58 15.18
C GLY A 29 -4.20 -9.40 14.43
N GLU A 30 -3.16 -9.60 13.60
CA GLU A 30 -2.49 -8.55 12.82
C GLU A 30 -3.21 -8.22 11.48
N GLY A 31 -4.50 -8.56 11.36
CA GLY A 31 -5.25 -8.44 10.11
C GLY A 31 -4.86 -9.48 9.05
N LEU A 32 -5.47 -9.37 7.87
CA LEU A 32 -5.24 -10.27 6.74
C LEU A 32 -4.51 -9.58 5.60
N TYR A 33 -3.52 -10.27 5.03
CA TYR A 33 -2.86 -9.82 3.81
C TYR A 33 -3.81 -9.91 2.61
N LEU A 34 -3.55 -9.08 1.60
CA LEU A 34 -4.30 -9.07 0.33
C LEU A 34 -4.49 -10.47 -0.28
N SER A 35 -3.45 -11.32 -0.24
CA SER A 35 -3.53 -12.68 -0.76
C SER A 35 -4.58 -13.53 -0.05
N ASP A 36 -4.63 -13.44 1.28
CA ASP A 36 -5.59 -14.18 2.09
C ASP A 36 -7.00 -13.64 1.91
N PHE A 37 -7.14 -12.31 1.87
CA PHE A 37 -8.41 -11.66 1.58
C PHE A 37 -8.99 -12.10 0.24
N VAL A 38 -8.18 -12.06 -0.83
CA VAL A 38 -8.60 -12.49 -2.17
C VAL A 38 -9.01 -13.96 -2.17
N GLU A 39 -8.26 -14.83 -1.49
CA GLU A 39 -8.60 -16.25 -1.40
C GLU A 39 -9.96 -16.48 -0.73
N ILE A 40 -10.21 -15.83 0.41
CA ILE A 40 -11.46 -15.95 1.16
C ILE A 40 -12.63 -15.42 0.34
N MET A 41 -12.46 -14.26 -0.31
CA MET A 41 -13.50 -13.64 -1.13
C MET A 41 -13.83 -14.46 -2.38
N LEU A 42 -12.83 -15.07 -3.01
CA LEU A 42 -13.04 -15.95 -4.17
C LEU A 42 -13.86 -17.20 -3.82
N LYS A 43 -13.82 -17.68 -2.56
CA LYS A 43 -14.69 -18.79 -2.09
C LYS A 43 -16.16 -18.38 -2.05
N GLY A 44 -16.45 -17.12 -1.73
CA GLY A 44 -17.82 -16.59 -1.64
C GLY A 44 -18.39 -16.08 -2.97
N LEU A 45 -17.54 -15.81 -3.96
CA LEU A 45 -17.93 -15.33 -5.27
C LEU A 45 -18.26 -16.49 -6.24
N PRO A 46 -19.18 -16.29 -7.18
CA PRO A 46 -19.44 -17.28 -8.23
C PRO A 46 -18.17 -17.51 -9.08
N LYS A 47 -17.86 -18.78 -9.36
CA LYS A 47 -16.71 -19.17 -10.19
C LYS A 47 -16.79 -18.51 -11.57
N ALA A 48 -15.80 -17.67 -11.87
CA ALA A 48 -15.63 -17.08 -13.19
C ALA A 48 -15.42 -18.17 -14.25
N LYS A 49 -16.10 -18.03 -15.39
CA LYS A 49 -16.06 -19.00 -16.49
C LYS A 49 -14.94 -18.68 -17.48
N THR A 50 -14.55 -17.40 -17.58
CA THR A 50 -13.49 -16.95 -18.48
C THR A 50 -12.27 -16.41 -17.72
N ILE A 51 -11.11 -16.43 -18.36
CA ILE A 51 -9.87 -15.85 -17.81
C ILE A 51 -10.03 -14.34 -17.59
N LYS A 52 -10.70 -13.65 -18.52
CA LYS A 52 -11.00 -12.21 -18.41
C LYS A 52 -11.83 -11.88 -17.17
N GLU A 53 -12.90 -12.64 -16.92
CA GLU A 53 -13.73 -12.46 -15.71
C GLU A 53 -12.94 -12.71 -14.42
N LYS A 54 -11.97 -13.64 -14.43
CA LYS A 54 -11.09 -13.86 -13.28
C LYS A 54 -10.24 -12.64 -13.00
N TYR A 55 -9.60 -12.07 -14.02
CA TYR A 55 -8.80 -10.85 -13.88
C TYR A 55 -9.64 -9.68 -13.39
N GLU A 56 -10.82 -9.46 -13.97
CA GLU A 56 -11.73 -8.40 -13.53
C GLU A 56 -12.19 -8.59 -12.07
N THR A 57 -12.42 -9.85 -11.66
CA THR A 57 -12.83 -10.16 -10.29
C THR A 57 -11.69 -9.94 -9.31
N VAL A 58 -10.47 -10.38 -9.62
CA VAL A 58 -9.30 -10.16 -8.76
C VAL A 58 -8.93 -8.69 -8.69
N SER A 59 -8.93 -7.96 -9.81
CA SER A 59 -8.69 -6.51 -9.82
C SER A 59 -9.67 -5.79 -8.90
N GLY A 60 -10.96 -6.11 -9.01
CA GLY A 60 -11.97 -5.49 -8.14
C GLY A 60 -11.83 -5.89 -6.67
N LEU A 61 -11.24 -7.05 -6.34
CA LEU A 61 -10.91 -7.41 -4.95
C LEU A 61 -9.73 -6.63 -4.42
N VAL A 62 -8.72 -6.36 -5.25
CA VAL A 62 -7.57 -5.53 -4.88
C VAL A 62 -8.00 -4.10 -4.61
N ASP A 63 -8.83 -3.53 -5.50
CA ASP A 63 -9.38 -2.19 -5.31
C ASP A 63 -10.23 -2.12 -4.03
N LEU A 64 -11.08 -3.13 -3.81
CA LEU A 64 -11.88 -3.24 -2.59
C LEU A 64 -11.02 -3.37 -1.33
N PHE A 65 -9.91 -4.11 -1.39
CA PHE A 65 -8.99 -4.21 -0.26
C PHE A 65 -8.43 -2.84 0.11
N ASN A 66 -7.95 -2.07 -0.88
CA ASN A 66 -7.41 -0.73 -0.67
C ASN A 66 -8.47 0.27 -0.18
N ASP A 67 -9.74 0.08 -0.55
CA ASP A 67 -10.85 0.91 -0.07
C ASP A 67 -11.20 0.62 1.40
N ILE A 68 -10.90 -0.59 1.89
CA ILE A 68 -11.20 -1.02 3.27
C ILE A 68 -10.00 -0.81 4.22
N ASP A 69 -8.77 -0.99 3.73
CA ASP A 69 -7.52 -0.71 4.44
C ASP A 69 -7.37 0.82 4.63
N ILE A 70 -8.02 1.35 5.68
CA ILE A 70 -8.10 2.80 5.94
C ILE A 70 -6.78 3.30 6.54
N ASN A 71 -6.09 2.47 7.33
CA ASN A 71 -4.84 2.83 7.98
C ASN A 71 -3.62 2.69 7.03
N GLY A 72 -3.76 1.98 5.91
CA GLY A 72 -2.78 1.81 4.86
C GLY A 72 -1.58 0.97 5.29
N ASP A 73 -1.75 0.07 6.25
CA ASP A 73 -0.68 -0.79 6.76
C ASP A 73 -0.44 -2.04 5.90
N GLY A 74 -1.30 -2.28 4.89
CA GLY A 74 -1.21 -3.40 3.97
C GLY A 74 -1.79 -4.71 4.54
N THR A 75 -2.40 -4.66 5.72
CA THR A 75 -3.25 -5.71 6.26
C THR A 75 -4.67 -5.17 6.43
N LEU A 76 -5.64 -6.07 6.48
CA LEU A 76 -7.04 -5.69 6.59
C LEU A 76 -7.59 -6.33 7.86
N GLU A 77 -8.00 -5.49 8.81
CA GLU A 77 -8.56 -5.97 10.08
C GLU A 77 -10.05 -6.32 9.93
N PHE A 78 -10.53 -7.27 10.73
CA PHE A 78 -11.94 -7.66 10.73
C PHE A 78 -12.87 -6.49 11.09
N ASN A 79 -12.40 -5.57 11.94
CA ASN A 79 -13.15 -4.38 12.29
C ASN A 79 -13.31 -3.42 11.11
N GLU A 80 -12.29 -3.25 10.29
CA GLU A 80 -12.34 -2.42 9.07
C GLU A 80 -13.26 -3.05 8.03
N PHE A 81 -13.13 -4.36 7.82
CA PHE A 81 -14.00 -5.14 6.94
C PHE A 81 -15.48 -4.98 7.32
N THR A 82 -15.81 -5.17 8.60
CA THR A 82 -17.19 -5.11 9.07
C THR A 82 -17.74 -3.69 9.04
N SER A 83 -16.93 -2.68 9.38
CA SER A 83 -17.31 -1.26 9.28
C SER A 83 -17.65 -0.87 7.84
N TYR A 84 -16.81 -1.27 6.88
CA TYR A 84 -17.08 -1.06 5.46
C TYR A 84 -18.38 -1.76 5.02
N CYS A 85 -18.62 -2.99 5.47
CA CYS A 85 -19.83 -3.73 5.09
C CYS A 85 -21.11 -3.12 5.69
N VAL A 86 -21.02 -2.48 6.85
CA VAL A 86 -22.12 -1.70 7.44
C VAL A 86 -22.36 -0.43 6.62
N ASP A 87 -21.30 0.31 6.26
CA ASP A 87 -21.40 1.53 5.46
C ASP A 87 -21.91 1.26 4.04
N ALA A 88 -21.53 0.13 3.46
CA ALA A 88 -22.04 -0.36 2.17
C ALA A 88 -23.47 -0.92 2.26
N GLY A 89 -24.09 -0.95 3.45
CA GLY A 89 -25.47 -1.40 3.66
C GLY A 89 -25.67 -2.91 3.50
N MET A 90 -24.61 -3.71 3.62
CA MET A 90 -24.65 -5.16 3.36
C MET A 90 -25.04 -6.00 4.58
N VAL A 91 -24.86 -5.47 5.80
CA VAL A 91 -25.15 -6.18 7.04
C VAL A 91 -26.54 -5.81 7.54
N ALA A 92 -27.54 -6.64 7.22
CA ALA A 92 -28.91 -6.47 7.71
C ALA A 92 -29.08 -6.80 9.21
N THR A 93 -28.06 -7.34 9.88
CA THR A 93 -28.17 -7.88 11.23
C THR A 93 -26.95 -7.57 12.11
N ARG A 94 -26.95 -6.42 12.77
CA ARG A 94 -26.75 -6.22 14.23
C ARG A 94 -26.32 -4.77 14.47
N GLU A 95 -27.00 -4.17 15.45
CA GLU A 95 -26.83 -2.85 16.06
C GLU A 95 -26.42 -1.72 15.11
N ARG A 96 -27.35 -0.76 14.94
CA ARG A 96 -27.11 0.47 14.20
C ARG A 96 -25.85 1.15 14.74
N VAL A 97 -24.70 0.89 14.12
CA VAL A 97 -23.54 1.73 14.24
C VAL A 97 -24.00 3.08 13.70
N THR A 98 -23.96 4.09 14.56
CA THR A 98 -24.34 5.45 14.17
C THR A 98 -23.51 5.80 12.93
N PRO A 99 -24.13 6.13 11.78
CA PRO A 99 -23.38 6.43 10.58
C PRO A 99 -22.38 7.54 10.90
N MET A 100 -21.14 7.40 10.42
CA MET A 100 -20.13 8.43 10.60
C MET A 100 -20.72 9.76 10.11
N LYS A 101 -20.71 10.79 10.97
CA LYS A 101 -21.29 12.10 10.67
C LYS A 101 -20.70 12.71 9.38
N TYR A 102 -19.50 12.28 9.01
CA TYR A 102 -18.81 12.66 7.80
C TYR A 102 -18.39 11.39 7.06
N GLN A 103 -18.87 11.25 5.83
CA GLN A 103 -18.45 10.21 4.90
C GLN A 103 -17.60 10.90 3.82
N TYR A 104 -16.42 10.36 3.53
CA TYR A 104 -15.63 10.84 2.42
C TYR A 104 -16.34 10.53 1.10
N VAL A 105 -16.52 11.54 0.27
CA VAL A 105 -17.03 11.39 -1.10
C VAL A 105 -15.95 11.91 -2.03
N LYS A 106 -15.31 11.02 -2.79
CA LYS A 106 -14.39 11.41 -3.84
C LYS A 106 -15.17 12.10 -4.94
N ASP A 107 -14.90 13.38 -5.14
CA ASP A 107 -15.40 14.13 -6.29
C ASP A 107 -14.68 13.62 -7.54
N LYS A 108 -15.42 12.94 -8.41
CA LYS A 108 -14.90 12.34 -9.65
C LYS A 108 -14.68 13.39 -10.74
N ASP A 109 -15.36 14.53 -10.62
CA ASP A 109 -15.29 15.64 -11.58
C ASP A 109 -14.27 16.71 -11.12
N TYR A 110 -13.72 16.56 -9.92
CA TYR A 110 -12.67 17.42 -9.42
C TYR A 110 -11.38 17.25 -10.22
N ILE A 111 -11.10 18.26 -11.04
CA ILE A 111 -9.82 18.41 -11.72
C ILE A 111 -8.90 19.13 -10.75
N ASP A 112 -7.97 18.38 -10.16
CA ASP A 112 -6.93 18.94 -9.31
C ASP A 112 -6.02 19.86 -10.14
N ARG A 113 -6.24 21.16 -10.01
CA ARG A 113 -5.42 22.20 -10.67
C ARG A 113 -4.23 22.64 -9.81
N THR A 114 -4.15 22.14 -8.58
CA THR A 114 -3.18 22.54 -7.56
C THR A 114 -2.00 21.58 -7.47
N THR A 115 -2.20 20.28 -7.67
CA THR A 115 -1.11 19.28 -7.74
C THR A 115 -0.51 19.16 -9.15
N GLN A 116 -0.20 20.29 -9.79
CA GLN A 116 0.66 20.34 -10.99
C GLN A 116 2.14 19.96 -10.69
N GLY A 117 2.36 19.20 -9.62
CA GLY A 117 3.67 18.65 -9.26
C GLY A 117 3.89 17.31 -9.94
N ALA A 118 5.16 16.93 -10.08
CA ALA A 118 5.53 15.58 -10.41
C ALA A 118 4.85 14.60 -9.41
N GLY A 119 4.03 13.68 -9.90
CA GLY A 119 3.31 12.74 -9.05
C GLY A 119 4.28 11.93 -8.20
N ILE A 120 4.01 11.75 -6.91
CA ILE A 120 4.91 11.00 -6.03
C ILE A 120 4.91 9.53 -6.47
N GLU A 121 6.08 9.01 -6.82
CA GLU A 121 6.27 7.63 -7.25
C GLU A 121 6.55 6.71 -6.05
N LYS A 122 7.32 7.22 -5.07
CA LYS A 122 7.68 6.44 -3.88
C LYS A 122 7.94 7.34 -2.69
N ILE A 123 7.47 6.91 -1.52
CA ILE A 123 7.81 7.49 -0.22
C ILE A 123 8.38 6.38 0.66
N LYS A 124 9.49 6.65 1.35
CA LYS A 124 10.04 5.73 2.34
C LYS A 124 10.49 6.48 3.59
N TRP A 125 10.01 6.04 4.75
CA TRP A 125 10.49 6.50 6.04
C TRP A 125 11.72 5.69 6.47
N PHE A 126 12.76 6.39 6.94
CA PHE A 126 13.95 5.80 7.52
C PHE A 126 14.01 6.17 9.01
N PRO A 127 13.65 5.25 9.92
CA PRO A 127 13.56 5.54 11.35
C PRO A 127 14.92 5.92 11.96
N GLU A 128 16.00 5.30 11.49
CA GLU A 128 17.37 5.58 11.94
C GLU A 128 17.80 7.03 11.63
N LEU A 129 17.40 7.53 10.46
CA LEU A 129 17.73 8.89 10.02
C LEU A 129 16.71 9.92 10.52
N LYS A 130 15.53 9.46 10.97
CA LYS A 130 14.36 10.31 11.22
C LYS A 130 14.09 11.20 10.01
N ARG A 131 14.05 10.58 8.83
CA ARG A 131 13.84 11.25 7.55
C ARG A 131 12.88 10.46 6.68
N ALA A 132 12.02 11.17 5.95
CA ALA A 132 11.27 10.59 4.84
C ALA A 132 11.97 10.95 3.53
N ILE A 133 12.06 9.98 2.63
CA ILE A 133 12.60 10.16 1.28
C ILE A 133 11.44 10.02 0.30
N VAL A 134 11.30 11.00 -0.59
CA VAL A 134 10.25 11.08 -1.59
C VAL A 134 10.89 11.17 -2.98
N ILE A 135 10.42 10.30 -3.87
CA ILE A 135 10.78 10.26 -5.28
C ILE A 135 9.55 10.69 -6.06
N GLU A 136 9.72 11.68 -6.92
CA GLU A 136 8.65 12.22 -7.76
C GLU A 136 8.86 11.80 -9.23
N THR A 137 7.76 11.61 -9.94
CA THR A 137 7.71 11.12 -11.31
C THR A 137 8.47 12.07 -12.24
N LYS A 138 9.49 11.56 -12.94
CA LYS A 138 10.36 12.37 -13.83
C LYS A 138 11.19 13.45 -13.11
N SER A 139 11.37 13.36 -11.80
CA SER A 139 12.31 14.22 -11.07
C SER A 139 13.75 13.73 -11.19
N ASN A 140 14.70 14.64 -11.34
CA ASN A 140 16.14 14.35 -11.26
C ASN A 140 16.71 14.59 -9.84
N SER A 141 15.82 14.77 -8.87
CA SER A 141 16.16 14.94 -7.47
C SER A 141 15.31 14.06 -6.58
N VAL A 142 15.90 13.70 -5.45
CA VAL A 142 15.22 13.03 -4.35
C VAL A 142 14.98 14.07 -3.26
N LYS A 143 13.74 14.13 -2.77
CA LYS A 143 13.34 15.05 -1.69
C LYS A 143 13.48 14.34 -0.35
N VAL A 144 14.22 14.96 0.57
CA VAL A 144 14.45 14.46 1.92
C VAL A 144 13.74 15.38 2.91
N TYR A 145 12.80 14.81 3.65
CA TYR A 145 11.99 15.53 4.63
C TYR A 145 12.41 15.18 6.06
N PRO A 146 12.48 16.17 6.97
CA PRO A 146 12.53 15.96 8.41
C PRO A 146 11.20 15.41 8.95
N PRO A 147 11.18 14.94 10.22
CA PRO A 147 9.98 14.32 10.82
C PRO A 147 8.76 15.25 10.89
N ASP A 148 8.99 16.56 10.87
CA ASP A 148 7.93 17.56 10.93
C ASP A 148 7.42 18.00 9.55
N PHE A 149 8.03 17.50 8.46
CA PHE A 149 7.68 17.78 7.06
C PHE A 149 7.59 19.29 6.71
N LYS A 150 8.20 20.17 7.52
CA LYS A 150 8.11 21.63 7.33
C LYS A 150 9.08 22.16 6.28
N THR A 151 10.21 21.48 6.12
CA THR A 151 11.26 21.85 5.16
C THR A 151 11.57 20.67 4.27
N VAL A 152 12.09 20.95 3.08
CA VAL A 152 12.50 19.92 2.13
C VAL A 152 13.92 20.18 1.68
N GLN A 153 14.73 19.13 1.67
CA GLN A 153 16.07 19.16 1.07
C GLN A 153 16.03 18.36 -0.23
N GLU A 154 16.42 18.98 -1.34
CA GLU A 154 16.52 18.32 -2.64
C GLU A 154 17.96 17.87 -2.89
N VAL A 155 18.12 16.58 -3.16
CA VAL A 155 19.40 15.96 -3.53
C VAL A 155 19.33 15.57 -4.99
N PHE A 156 20.06 16.30 -5.83
CA PHE A 156 20.13 16.03 -7.27
C PHE A 156 21.10 14.89 -7.55
N ALA A 157 20.81 14.08 -8.57
CA ALA A 157 21.81 13.15 -9.10
C ALA A 157 23.00 13.96 -9.63
N ALA A 158 24.15 13.87 -8.96
CA ALA A 158 25.38 14.47 -9.46
C ALA A 158 25.73 13.79 -10.79
N SER A 159 25.69 14.52 -11.90
CA SER A 159 26.32 14.06 -13.13
C SER A 159 27.82 14.03 -12.86
N VAL A 160 28.37 12.85 -12.58
CA VAL A 160 29.82 12.66 -12.53
C VAL A 160 30.34 12.84 -13.96
N SER A 161 30.71 14.07 -14.31
CA SER A 161 31.59 14.30 -15.45
C SER A 161 32.97 13.80 -15.01
N LEU A 162 33.30 12.55 -15.39
CA LEU A 162 34.66 12.01 -15.28
C LEU A 162 35.57 12.81 -16.22
N SER A 163 36.05 13.97 -15.74
CA SER A 163 37.19 14.64 -16.34
C SER A 163 38.45 13.88 -15.95
N THR A 164 38.99 13.12 -16.89
CA THR A 164 40.31 12.48 -16.79
C THR A 164 41.39 13.55 -16.60
N GLN A 165 41.95 13.68 -15.39
CA GLN A 165 43.31 14.23 -15.19
C GLN A 165 43.94 13.62 -13.93
N ASN A 166 45.23 13.32 -14.05
CA ASN A 166 46.05 12.49 -13.18
C ASN A 166 46.70 13.29 -12.03
N GLY A 167 46.79 12.73 -10.82
CA GLY A 167 47.68 13.19 -9.72
C GLY A 167 46.96 13.43 -8.38
N PRO A 168 47.60 13.14 -7.22
CA PRO A 168 46.89 12.77 -6.00
C PRO A 168 46.48 14.01 -5.20
N LEU A 169 45.18 14.11 -4.91
CA LEU A 169 44.67 14.90 -3.80
C LEU A 169 43.83 13.97 -2.93
N ASP A 170 44.26 13.86 -1.68
CA ASP A 170 43.62 13.12 -0.61
C ASP A 170 42.17 13.57 -0.43
N VAL A 171 41.25 12.74 -0.94
CA VAL A 171 39.84 12.73 -0.56
C VAL A 171 39.46 11.29 -0.20
N GLU A 172 40.35 10.62 0.55
CA GLU A 172 39.99 9.41 1.29
C GLU A 172 39.05 9.81 2.44
N ASN A 173 37.73 9.83 2.17
CA ASN A 173 36.73 9.23 3.08
C ASN A 173 35.24 9.55 2.80
N CYS A 174 34.85 10.32 1.77
CA CYS A 174 33.44 10.75 1.70
C CYS A 174 32.53 9.93 0.77
N PHE A 175 33.04 9.15 -0.19
CA PHE A 175 32.18 8.46 -1.17
C PHE A 175 32.68 7.08 -1.62
N GLN A 176 33.14 6.25 -0.67
CA GLN A 176 33.30 4.83 -0.98
C GLN A 176 31.94 4.12 -0.95
N LYS A 177 31.34 4.09 -2.14
CA LYS A 177 30.79 2.89 -2.75
C LYS A 177 29.65 2.20 -1.99
N THR A 178 28.44 2.75 -2.11
CA THR A 178 27.22 1.92 -2.11
C THR A 178 26.48 2.15 -3.42
N SER A 179 26.95 1.45 -4.44
CA SER A 179 26.10 1.06 -5.56
C SER A 179 24.80 0.50 -4.99
N PHE A 180 23.66 0.93 -5.53
CA PHE A 180 22.35 0.36 -5.20
C PHE A 180 22.46 -1.16 -5.22
N THR A 181 22.29 -1.77 -4.05
CA THR A 181 22.51 -3.20 -3.81
C THR A 181 21.58 -3.99 -4.72
N ASN A 182 22.16 -4.78 -5.63
CA ASN A 182 21.43 -5.86 -6.27
C ASN A 182 21.06 -6.89 -5.20
N ASP A 183 19.89 -7.53 -5.34
CA ASP A 183 19.28 -8.44 -4.36
C ASP A 183 20.15 -9.64 -3.93
N LEU A 184 21.30 -9.86 -4.58
CA LEU A 184 22.22 -10.96 -4.26
C LEU A 184 23.15 -10.67 -3.06
N ASP A 185 23.37 -9.40 -2.69
CA ASP A 185 24.26 -9.03 -1.57
C ASP A 185 23.58 -9.18 -0.18
N LEU A 186 22.25 -9.27 -0.12
CA LEU A 186 21.51 -9.45 1.13
C LEU A 186 21.58 -10.87 1.69
N LEU A 187 22.05 -11.86 0.91
CA LEU A 187 22.15 -13.26 1.33
C LEU A 187 23.44 -13.61 2.06
N GLN A 188 24.45 -12.73 2.10
CA GLN A 188 25.74 -13.01 2.74
C GLN A 188 25.81 -12.62 4.23
N HIS A 189 24.76 -11.99 4.78
CA HIS A 189 24.71 -11.60 6.20
C HIS A 189 23.88 -12.54 7.09
N LEU A 190 23.46 -13.71 6.58
CA LEU A 190 22.77 -14.76 7.35
C LEU A 190 23.67 -15.94 7.73
N THR A 191 24.88 -15.65 8.21
CA THR A 191 25.62 -16.63 9.04
C THR A 191 25.89 -16.00 10.40
N LEU A 192 25.02 -16.38 11.33
CA LEU A 192 25.15 -16.25 12.78
C LEU A 192 26.50 -16.81 13.26
N PRO A 193 27.09 -16.27 14.35
CA PRO A 193 27.83 -17.11 15.28
C PRO A 193 26.89 -18.03 16.08
#